data_AF-A0A8H6SM16-F1
#
_entry.id   AF-A0A8H6SM16-F1
#
_cell.length_a   1.000
_cell.length_b   1.000
_cell.length_c   1.000
_cell.angle_alpha   90.00
_cell.angle_beta   90.00
_cell.angle_gamma   90.00
#
_symmetry.space_group_name_H-M   'P 1'
#
loop_
_entity.id
_entity.type
_entity.pdbx_description
1 polymer ?
#
loop_
_entity_poly.entity_id
_entity_poly.type
_entity_poly.pdbx_seq_one_letter_code
_entity_poly.pdbx_strand_id
1 'polypeptide(L)'
;MLLVAWFENLSANFLAARTAHPLLFIGTDRLEKPLMIAQVQGKLQLEVLGGGVGHVLHEDDSTRVAGILLELWRRNDTSKLKLPVKILEGC
;
A
#
# COMPACT_ATOMS: atom_id res chain seq x y z
N MET A 1 8.87 -28.50 -10.33
CA MET A 1 7.46 -28.14 -10.58
C MET A 1 6.76 -27.70 -9.28
N LEU A 2 7.35 -26.79 -8.48
CA LEU A 2 6.77 -26.35 -7.19
C LEU A 2 7.02 -24.86 -6.84
N LEU A 3 7.53 -24.02 -7.74
CA LEU A 3 7.92 -22.64 -7.41
C LEU A 3 7.00 -21.55 -7.96
N VAL A 4 5.95 -21.88 -8.72
CA VAL A 4 5.17 -20.85 -9.44
C VAL A 4 3.95 -20.34 -8.67
N ALA A 5 3.45 -21.11 -7.69
CA ALA A 5 2.22 -20.77 -6.96
C ALA A 5 2.31 -19.48 -6.12
N TRP A 6 3.51 -19.01 -5.75
CA TRP A 6 3.67 -17.80 -4.93
C TRP A 6 3.29 -16.52 -5.68
N PHE A 7 3.58 -16.44 -6.99
CA PHE A 7 3.34 -15.24 -7.79
C PHE A 7 2.01 -15.28 -8.54
N GLU A 8 1.33 -16.43 -8.56
CA GLU A 8 0.02 -16.55 -9.17
C GLU A 8 -1.00 -15.67 -8.44
N ASN A 9 -1.65 -14.79 -9.20
CA ASN A 9 -2.73 -13.92 -8.73
C ASN A 9 -2.34 -12.92 -7.61
N LEU A 10 -1.05 -12.60 -7.45
CA LEU A 10 -0.55 -11.69 -6.42
C LEU A 10 -1.27 -10.34 -6.44
N SER A 11 -1.52 -9.76 -7.61
CA SER A 11 -2.23 -8.48 -7.74
C SER A 11 -3.67 -8.54 -7.22
N ALA A 12 -4.40 -9.63 -7.49
CA ALA A 12 -5.75 -9.78 -6.97
C ALA A 12 -5.76 -10.02 -5.45
N ASN A 13 -4.82 -10.84 -4.95
CA ASN A 13 -4.66 -11.08 -3.52
C ASN A 13 -4.28 -9.80 -2.77
N PHE A 14 -3.41 -8.98 -3.37
CA PHE A 14 -3.05 -7.67 -2.83
C PHE A 14 -4.26 -6.75 -2.74
N LEU A 15 -5.08 -6.65 -3.80
CA LEU A 15 -6.27 -5.80 -3.81
C LEU A 15 -7.41 -6.32 -2.91
N ALA A 16 -7.41 -7.61 -2.58
CA ALA A 16 -8.41 -8.22 -1.71
C ALA A 16 -8.12 -8.04 -0.21
N ALA A 17 -6.88 -7.68 0.16
CA ALA A 17 -6.54 -7.46 1.56
C ALA A 17 -7.31 -6.27 2.15
N ARG A 18 -7.70 -6.37 3.43
CA ARG A 18 -8.42 -5.28 4.13
C ARG A 18 -7.44 -4.34 4.82
N THR A 19 -6.49 -3.81 4.06
CA THR A 19 -5.46 -2.90 4.59
C THR A 19 -5.32 -1.66 3.72
N ALA A 20 -4.56 -0.67 4.20
CA ALA A 20 -4.03 0.32 3.30
C ALA A 20 -3.04 -0.35 2.33
N HIS A 21 -3.13 -0.03 1.05
CA HIS A 21 -2.33 -0.65 0.00
C HIS A 21 -1.31 0.37 -0.55
N PRO A 22 -0.14 0.54 0.10
CA PRO A 22 0.95 1.31 -0.49
C PRO A 22 1.61 0.48 -1.58
N LEU A 23 1.85 1.09 -2.73
CA LEU A 23 2.56 0.49 -3.84
C LEU A 23 3.66 1.46 -4.29
N LEU A 24 4.91 1.05 -4.11
CA LEU A 24 6.11 1.85 -4.43
C LEU A 24 6.73 1.35 -5.73
N PHE A 25 6.99 2.24 -6.68
CA PHE A 25 7.59 1.92 -7.97
C PHE A 25 8.82 2.78 -8.25
N ILE A 26 9.79 2.22 -8.98
CA ILE A 26 10.97 2.96 -9.48
C ILE A 26 10.61 3.76 -10.74
N GLY A 27 9.64 3.25 -11.51
CA GLY A 27 9.14 3.84 -12.75
C GLY A 27 7.80 3.22 -13.14
N THR A 28 7.04 3.89 -13.99
CA THR A 28 5.64 3.54 -14.30
C THR A 28 5.47 2.57 -15.47
N ASP A 29 6.56 2.06 -16.04
CA ASP A 29 6.55 1.44 -17.37
C ASP A 29 5.78 0.10 -17.47
N ARG A 30 5.58 -0.61 -16.35
CA ARG A 30 5.01 -1.98 -16.37
C ARG A 30 4.02 -2.27 -15.24
N LEU A 31 3.09 -1.36 -14.96
CA LEU A 31 2.03 -1.64 -14.01
C LEU A 31 0.96 -2.55 -14.65
N GLU A 32 0.65 -3.67 -13.99
CA GLU A 32 -0.41 -4.60 -14.38
C GLU A 32 -1.77 -3.89 -14.49
N LYS A 33 -2.59 -4.25 -15.50
CA LYS A 33 -3.94 -3.68 -15.70
C LYS A 33 -4.83 -3.64 -14.44
N PRO A 34 -4.97 -4.72 -13.63
CA PRO A 34 -5.78 -4.67 -12.41
C PRO A 34 -5.28 -3.64 -11.39
N LEU A 35 -3.97 -3.45 -11.28
CA LEU A 35 -3.38 -2.45 -10.38
C LEU A 35 -3.59 -1.03 -10.93
N MET A 36 -3.49 -0.82 -12.24
CA MET A 36 -3.87 0.45 -12.86
C MET A 36 -5.34 0.81 -12.59
N ILE A 37 -6.25 -0.14 -12.77
CA ILE A 37 -7.69 0.09 -12.51
C ILE A 37 -7.90 0.47 -11.04
N ALA A 38 -7.29 -0.25 -10.11
CA ALA A 38 -7.42 0.01 -8.69
C ALA A 38 -6.80 1.35 -8.26
N GLN A 39 -5.71 1.78 -8.91
CA GLN A 39 -5.13 3.11 -8.73
C GLN A 39 -6.08 4.21 -9.20
N VAL A 40 -6.68 4.06 -10.39
CA VAL A 40 -7.69 5.01 -10.91
C VAL A 40 -8.93 5.06 -10.01
N GLN A 41 -9.31 3.94 -9.39
CA GLN A 41 -10.40 3.87 -8.41
C GLN A 41 -10.03 4.42 -7.02
N GLY A 42 -8.78 4.84 -6.79
CA GLY A 42 -8.30 5.32 -5.49
C GLY A 42 -8.22 4.24 -4.40
N LYS A 43 -8.18 2.95 -4.78
CA LYS A 43 -8.12 1.81 -3.84
C LYS A 43 -6.72 1.52 -3.31
N LEU A 44 -5.70 2.02 -4.00
CA LEU A 44 -4.31 1.92 -3.60
C LEU A 44 -3.64 3.28 -3.74
N GLN A 45 -2.50 3.43 -3.07
CA GLN A 45 -1.63 4.58 -3.26
C GLN A 45 -0.38 4.14 -4.01
N LEU A 46 -0.20 4.70 -5.20
CA LEU A 46 1.00 4.53 -6.00
C LEU A 46 1.97 5.69 -5.77
N GLU A 47 3.18 5.39 -5.32
CA GLU A 47 4.29 6.34 -5.22
C GLU A 47 5.41 5.94 -6.18
N VAL A 48 5.90 6.89 -6.97
CA VAL A 48 6.96 6.65 -7.95
C VAL A 48 8.26 7.33 -7.48
N LEU A 49 9.18 6.50 -7.03
CA LEU A 49 10.54 6.84 -6.62
C LEU A 49 11.43 6.91 -7.86
N GLY A 50 11.30 8.00 -8.63
CA GLY A 50 12.21 8.30 -9.74
C GLY A 50 13.59 8.79 -9.24
N GLY A 51 14.59 8.77 -10.12
CA GLY A 51 15.88 9.43 -9.89
C GLY A 51 17.07 8.51 -9.56
N GLY A 52 17.23 7.40 -10.29
CA GLY A 52 18.44 6.56 -10.19
C GLY A 52 18.42 5.50 -9.08
N VAL A 53 17.29 5.33 -8.40
CA VAL A 53 17.04 4.26 -7.42
C VAL A 53 16.99 2.92 -8.16
N GLY A 54 17.70 1.92 -7.64
CA GLY A 54 17.75 0.57 -8.20
C GLY A 54 16.55 -0.28 -7.79
N HIS A 55 16.67 -1.60 -7.97
CA HIS A 55 15.59 -2.56 -7.67
C HIS A 55 15.26 -2.66 -6.17
N VAL A 56 16.15 -2.17 -5.30
CA VAL A 56 16.05 -2.30 -3.84
C VAL A 56 15.83 -0.92 -3.22
N LEU A 57 14.65 -0.36 -3.50
CA LEU A 57 14.17 0.95 -3.06
C LEU A 57 14.51 1.31 -1.60
N HIS A 58 14.30 0.34 -0.70
CA HIS A 58 14.44 0.55 0.73
C HIS A 58 15.90 0.61 1.19
N GLU A 59 16.82 0.06 0.41
CA GLU A 59 18.26 0.11 0.66
C GLU A 59 18.86 1.36 -0.01
N ASP A 60 18.45 1.62 -1.25
CA ASP A 60 18.91 2.75 -2.04
C ASP A 60 18.45 4.12 -1.48
N ASP A 61 17.19 4.23 -1.02
CA ASP A 61 16.64 5.46 -0.43
C ASP A 61 15.69 5.14 0.75
N SER A 62 16.30 4.63 1.81
CA SER A 62 15.60 4.29 3.06
C SER A 62 14.83 5.47 3.67
N THR A 63 15.35 6.69 3.53
CA THR A 63 14.74 7.90 4.13
C THR A 63 13.42 8.22 3.45
N ARG A 64 13.39 8.21 2.11
CA ARG A 64 12.17 8.50 1.35
C ARG A 64 11.13 7.41 1.50
N VAL A 65 11.55 6.14 1.50
CA VAL A 65 10.65 5.01 1.76
C VAL A 65 10.02 5.12 3.15
N ALA A 66 10.82 5.41 4.19
CA ALA A 66 10.31 5.62 5.55
C ALA A 66 9.33 6.79 5.63
N GLY A 67 9.60 7.90 4.94
CA GLY A 67 8.70 9.05 4.86
C GLY A 67 7.33 8.70 4.28
N ILE A 68 7.31 7.96 3.17
CA ILE A 68 6.06 7.51 2.52
C ILE A 68 5.28 6.58 3.45
N LEU A 69 5.95 5.64 4.11
CA LEU A 69 5.30 4.73 5.06
C LEU A 69 4.72 5.48 6.26
N LEU A 70 5.44 6.46 6.80
CA LEU A 70 4.93 7.33 7.88
C LEU A 70 3.72 8.13 7.44
N GLU A 71 3.73 8.68 6.22
CA GLU A 71 2.60 9.45 5.69
C GLU A 71 1.37 8.57 5.46
N LEU A 72 1.58 7.37 4.92
CA LEU A 72 0.53 6.36 4.79
C LEU A 72 -0.06 5.99 6.15
N TRP A 73 0.79 5.72 7.14
CA TRP A 73 0.34 5.38 8.48
C TRP A 73 -0.45 6.54 9.11
N ARG A 74 0.06 7.76 9.05
CA ARG A 74 -0.62 8.95 9.60
C ARG A 74 -1.99 9.21 8.96
N ARG A 75 -2.14 8.97 7.66
CA ARG A 75 -3.44 9.13 6.96
C ARG A 75 -4.44 8.05 7.33
N ASN A 76 -3.97 6.83 7.62
CA ASN A 76 -4.79 5.69 7.99
C ASN A 76 -4.91 5.50 9.50
N ASP A 77 -4.29 6.37 10.31
CA ASP A 77 -4.39 6.34 11.75
C ASP A 77 -5.79 6.77 12.21
N THR A 78 -6.66 5.78 12.36
CA THR A 78 -8.01 5.95 12.90
C THR A 78 -8.04 5.98 14.42
N SER A 79 -6.90 5.89 15.13
CA SER A 79 -6.87 5.98 16.59
C SER A 79 -7.33 7.35 17.11
N LYS A 80 -7.27 8.38 16.26
CA LYS A 80 -7.84 9.70 16.52
C LYS A 80 -9.34 9.80 16.29
N LEU A 81 -9.96 8.80 15.67
CA LEU A 81 -11.41 8.70 15.58
C LEU A 81 -11.93 8.25 16.93
N LYS A 82 -12.19 9.21 17.83
CA LYS A 82 -12.95 8.98 19.06
C LYS A 82 -14.34 8.49 18.65
N LEU A 83 -14.50 7.17 18.56
CA LEU A 83 -15.82 6.54 18.54
C LEU A 83 -16.57 7.06 19.76
N PRO A 84 -17.82 7.54 19.63
CA PRO A 84 -18.61 7.84 20.81
C PRO A 84 -18.68 6.56 21.62
N VAL A 85 -18.13 6.58 22.83
CA VAL A 85 -18.34 5.53 23.83
C VAL A 85 -19.85 5.34 23.90
N LYS A 86 -20.33 4.19 23.43
CA LYS A 86 -21.70 3.77 23.70
C LYS A 86 -21.73 3.52 25.19
N ILE A 87 -22.19 4.51 25.96
CA ILE A 87 -22.48 4.34 27.37
C ILE A 87 -23.55 3.27 27.41
N LEU A 88 -23.17 2.05 27.82
CA LEU A 88 -24.13 1.03 28.19
C LEU A 88 -24.71 1.49 29.53
N GLU A 89 -25.74 2.34 29.46
CA GLU A 89 -26.61 2.54 30.60
C GLU A 89 -27.50 1.30 30.75
N GLY A 90 -27.33 0.60 31.87
CA GLY A 90 -28.33 -0.31 32.46
C GLY A 90 -28.40 -1.72 31.88
N CYS A 91 -27.76 -2.66 32.58
CA CYS A 91 -28.39 -3.89 33.11
C CYS A 91 -27.52 -4.41 34.26
#